data_AF-A0A2G4K3F8-F1
#
_entry.id   AF-A0A2G4K3F8-F1
#
_cell.length_a   1.000
_cell.length_b   1.000
_cell.length_c   1.000
_cell.angle_alpha   90.00
_cell.angle_beta   90.00
_cell.angle_gamma   90.00
#
_symmetry.space_group_name_H-M   'P 1'
#
loop_
_entity.id
_entity.type
_entity.pdbx_description
1 polymer ?
#
loop_
_entity_poly.entity_id
_entity_poly.type
_entity_poly.pdbx_seq_one_letter_code
_entity_poly.pdbx_strand_id
1 'polypeptide(L)'
;MDIDADRLRAVVGALGGVAVYGLVQIGALDVAERATPRHLTIRLACATGAAVIVAAFLVKAALPVIPWPAVREPYLFGFAVGAFSWELLPLVFSVVKRRAAERAETL
;
A
#
# COMPACT_ATOMS: atom_id res chain seq x y z
N MET A 1 -15.04 3.78 22.14
CA MET A 1 -13.96 3.47 21.18
C MET A 1 -13.47 4.81 20.67
N ASP A 2 -12.36 5.32 21.23
CA ASP A 2 -11.83 6.64 20.89
C ASP A 2 -11.22 6.56 19.48
N ILE A 3 -11.85 7.19 18.49
CA ILE A 3 -11.36 7.14 17.11
C ILE A 3 -10.19 8.10 17.02
N ASP A 4 -9.00 7.52 16.99
CA ASP A 4 -7.76 8.27 16.86
C ASP A 4 -7.72 9.04 15.54
N ALA A 5 -7.79 10.36 15.63
CA ALA A 5 -7.83 11.25 14.48
C ALA A 5 -6.59 11.09 13.58
N ASP A 6 -5.44 10.73 14.13
CA ASP A 6 -4.21 10.56 13.35
C ASP A 6 -4.22 9.25 12.57
N ARG A 7 -4.81 8.19 13.13
CA ARG A 7 -5.05 6.95 12.38
C ARG A 7 -6.01 7.19 11.23
N LEU A 8 -7.09 7.94 11.46
CA LEU A 8 -8.05 8.25 10.41
C LEU A 8 -7.39 9.05 9.28
N ARG A 9 -6.62 10.08 9.61
CA ARG A 9 -5.86 10.88 8.63
C ARG A 9 -4.84 10.05 7.85
N ALA A 10 -4.14 9.13 8.51
CA ALA A 10 -3.19 8.24 7.84
C ALA A 10 -3.89 7.25 6.90
N VAL A 11 -5.04 6.71 7.28
CA VAL A 11 -5.85 5.85 6.40
C VAL A 11 -6.34 6.63 5.18
N VAL A 12 -6.88 7.84 5.37
CA VAL A 12 -7.34 8.69 4.26
C VAL A 12 -6.17 9.06 3.34
N GLY A 13 -5.01 9.41 3.91
CA GLY A 13 -3.79 9.64 3.15
C GLY A 13 -3.41 8.42 2.32
N ALA A 14 -3.41 7.22 2.93
CA ALA A 14 -3.06 5.97 2.25
C ALA A 14 -4.00 5.65 1.09
N LEU A 15 -5.31 5.84 1.27
CA LEU A 15 -6.28 5.70 0.18
C LEU A 15 -5.98 6.68 -0.96
N GLY A 16 -5.64 7.94 -0.64
CA GLY A 16 -5.23 8.94 -1.62
C GLY A 16 -3.96 8.53 -2.39
N GLY A 17 -2.94 8.06 -1.68
CA GLY A 17 -1.68 7.60 -2.29
C GLY A 17 -1.88 6.38 -3.20
N VAL A 18 -2.68 5.40 -2.75
CA VAL A 18 -3.02 4.20 -3.54
C VAL A 18 -3.81 4.58 -4.79
N ALA A 19 -4.76 5.52 -4.69
CA ALA A 19 -5.58 5.93 -5.81
C ALA A 19 -4.76 6.69 -6.87
N VAL A 20 -3.99 7.71 -6.46
CA VAL A 20 -3.19 8.52 -7.37
C VAL A 20 -2.11 7.68 -8.05
N TYR A 21 -1.34 6.93 -7.25
CA TYR A 21 -0.23 6.14 -7.80
C TYR A 21 -0.72 4.88 -8.53
N GLY A 22 -1.84 4.32 -8.07
CA GLY A 22 -2.50 3.21 -8.73
C GLY A 22 -3.01 3.56 -10.11
N LEU A 23 -3.60 4.75 -10.31
CA LEU A 23 -4.02 5.19 -11.65
C LEU A 23 -2.83 5.31 -12.61
N VAL A 24 -1.69 5.83 -12.14
CA VAL A 24 -0.46 5.94 -12.94
C VAL A 24 0.07 4.55 -13.30
N GLN A 25 0.16 3.64 -12.32
CA GLN A 25 0.63 2.26 -12.53
C GLN A 25 -0.30 1.46 -13.44
N ILE A 26 -1.61 1.59 -13.29
CA ILE A 26 -2.60 0.94 -14.16
C ILE A 26 -2.43 1.45 -15.60
N GLY A 27 -2.28 2.76 -15.80
CA GLY A 27 -2.03 3.33 -17.13
C GLY A 27 -0.72 2.83 -17.76
N ALA A 28 0.34 2.69 -16.97
CA ALA A 28 1.62 2.16 -17.44
C ALA A 28 1.54 0.65 -17.77
N LEU A 29 0.87 -0.14 -16.92
CA LEU A 29 0.74 -1.60 -17.08
C LEU A 29 -0.26 -1.99 -18.18
N ASP A 30 -1.31 -1.19 -18.40
CA ASP A 30 -2.27 -1.41 -19.49
C ASP A 30 -1.60 -1.22 -20.85
N VAL A 31 -0.77 -0.18 -20.97
CA VAL A 31 0.05 0.08 -22.17
C VAL A 31 1.12 -1.00 -22.39
N ALA A 32 1.73 -1.50 -21.32
CA ALA A 32 2.86 -2.44 -21.41
C ALA A 32 2.46 -3.92 -21.57
N GLU A 33 1.43 -4.41 -20.86
CA GLU A 33 1.20 -5.85 -20.68
C GLU A 33 -0.18 -6.37 -21.12
N ARG A 34 -1.13 -5.52 -21.56
CA ARG A 34 -2.56 -5.92 -21.77
C ARG A 34 -3.07 -6.76 -20.59
N ALA A 35 -2.76 -6.33 -19.37
CA ALA A 35 -3.08 -7.09 -18.18
C ALA A 35 -4.60 -7.28 -18.04
N THR A 36 -5.02 -8.50 -17.76
CA THR A 36 -6.46 -8.81 -17.59
C THR A 36 -7.05 -7.98 -16.45
N PRO A 37 -8.22 -7.35 -16.62
CA PRO A 37 -8.80 -6.42 -15.64
C PRO A 37 -8.94 -7.04 -14.25
N ARG A 38 -9.26 -8.35 -14.18
CA ARG A 38 -9.32 -9.11 -12.93
C ARG A 38 -8.02 -9.10 -12.13
N HIS A 39 -6.87 -9.19 -12.80
CA HIS A 39 -5.58 -9.20 -12.11
C HIS A 39 -5.22 -7.81 -11.55
N LEU A 40 -5.55 -6.77 -12.30
CA LEU A 40 -5.44 -5.37 -11.86
C LEU A 40 -6.32 -5.09 -10.65
N THR A 41 -7.57 -5.56 -10.63
CA THR A 41 -8.47 -5.36 -9.49
C THR A 41 -7.98 -6.07 -8.23
N ILE A 42 -7.45 -7.29 -8.35
CA ILE A 42 -6.90 -8.03 -7.20
C ILE A 42 -5.65 -7.32 -6.65
N ARG A 43 -4.75 -6.87 -7.53
CA ARG A 43 -3.56 -6.11 -7.10
C ARG A 43 -3.95 -4.81 -6.41
N LEU A 44 -4.92 -4.08 -6.95
CA LEU A 44 -5.45 -2.84 -6.34
C LEU A 44 -6.06 -3.11 -4.96
N ALA A 45 -6.86 -4.17 -4.81
CA ALA A 45 -7.48 -4.53 -3.54
C ALA A 45 -6.42 -4.92 -2.49
N CYS A 46 -5.40 -5.68 -2.89
CA CYS A 46 -4.27 -6.01 -2.02
C CYS A 46 -3.42 -4.77 -1.67
N ALA A 47 -3.16 -3.87 -2.63
CA ALA A 47 -2.46 -2.60 -2.40
C ALA A 47 -3.17 -1.79 -1.32
N THR A 48 -4.47 -1.57 -1.54
CA THR A 48 -5.34 -0.79 -0.68
C THR A 48 -5.38 -1.38 0.72
N GLY A 49 -5.63 -2.69 0.83
CA GLY A 49 -5.69 -3.38 2.12
C GLY A 49 -4.37 -3.30 2.88
N ALA A 50 -3.25 -3.59 2.22
CA ALA A 50 -1.94 -3.51 2.85
C ALA A 50 -1.58 -2.08 3.27
N ALA A 51 -1.81 -1.09 2.40
CA ALA A 51 -1.53 0.31 2.70
C ALA A 51 -2.35 0.82 3.88
N VAL A 52 -3.65 0.50 3.94
CA VAL A 52 -4.54 0.91 5.04
C VAL A 52 -4.10 0.29 6.36
N ILE A 53 -3.78 -1.02 6.37
CA ILE A 53 -3.33 -1.71 7.59
C ILE A 53 -1.99 -1.11 8.05
N VAL A 54 -1.02 -0.96 7.14
CA VAL A 54 0.28 -0.40 7.48
C VAL A 54 0.12 1.04 7.97
N ALA A 55 -0.61 1.91 7.26
CA ALA A 55 -0.82 3.28 7.69
C ALA A 55 -1.52 3.37 9.06
N ALA A 56 -2.57 2.58 9.29
CA ALA A 56 -3.32 2.60 10.54
C ALA A 56 -2.51 2.14 11.76
N PHE A 57 -1.60 1.17 11.59
CA PHE A 57 -0.80 0.61 12.68
C PHE A 57 0.55 1.31 12.85
N LEU A 58 1.23 1.63 11.76
CA LEU A 58 2.57 2.21 11.81
C LEU A 58 2.57 3.71 12.12
N VAL A 59 1.48 4.45 11.90
CA VAL A 59 1.44 5.91 12.10
C VAL A 59 1.94 6.33 13.49
N LYS A 60 1.54 5.61 14.54
CA LYS A 60 1.97 5.92 15.92
C LYS A 60 3.43 5.62 16.21
N ALA A 61 3.99 4.61 15.53
CA ALA A 61 5.39 4.23 15.71
C ALA A 61 6.31 5.07 14.82
N ALA A 62 5.86 5.42 13.62
CA ALA A 62 6.67 6.08 12.60
C ALA A 62 6.74 7.60 12.80
N LEU A 63 5.61 8.28 13.05
CA LEU A 63 5.59 9.74 13.23
C LEU A 63 6.59 10.26 14.28
N PRO A 64 6.69 9.69 15.51
CA PRO A 64 7.64 10.20 16.50
C PRO A 64 9.11 9.99 16.12
N VAL A 65 9.40 9.04 15.21
CA VAL A 65 10.77 8.74 14.74
C VAL A 65 11.20 9.68 13.61
N ILE A 66 10.26 10.29 12.88
CA ILE A 66 10.58 11.23 11.80
C ILE A 66 11.23 12.49 12.39
N PRO A 67 12.50 12.80 12.06
CA PRO A 67 13.22 13.91 12.68
C PRO A 67 12.77 15.28 12.15
N TRP A 68 12.07 15.33 11.01
CA TRP A 68 11.56 16.57 10.40
C TRP A 68 10.10 16.84 10.80
N PRO A 69 9.80 17.89 11.58
CA PRO A 69 8.43 18.19 12.01
C PRO A 69 7.48 18.48 10.86
N ALA A 70 7.98 19.12 9.79
CA ALA A 70 7.19 19.46 8.60
C ALA A 70 6.66 18.22 7.84
N VAL A 71 7.26 17.05 8.06
CA VAL A 71 6.86 15.79 7.41
C VAL A 71 6.14 14.87 8.39
N ARG A 72 6.03 15.27 9.66
CA ARG A 72 5.35 14.55 10.74
C ARG A 72 3.84 14.78 10.69
N GLU A 73 3.27 14.70 9.49
CA GLU A 73 1.85 14.85 9.27
C GLU A 73 1.23 13.48 8.93
N PRO A 74 0.25 13.00 9.70
CA PRO A 74 -0.33 11.67 9.52
C PRO A 74 -0.86 11.44 8.09
N TYR A 75 -1.41 12.49 7.47
CA TYR A 75 -1.92 12.44 6.10
C TYR A 75 -0.82 12.17 5.08
N LEU A 76 0.28 12.93 5.15
CA LEU A 76 1.44 12.76 4.26
C LEU A 76 2.11 11.40 4.46
N PHE A 77 2.23 10.96 5.72
CA PHE A 77 2.73 9.62 6.03
C PHE A 77 1.85 8.54 5.37
N GLY A 78 0.54 8.62 5.57
CA GLY A 78 -0.42 7.74 4.93
C GLY A 78 -0.27 7.73 3.41
N PHE A 79 -0.22 8.92 2.81
CA PHE A 79 -0.07 9.09 1.37
C PHE A 79 1.19 8.42 0.83
N ALA A 80 2.33 8.61 1.47
CA ALA A 80 3.57 7.95 1.10
C ALA A 80 3.44 6.42 1.19
N VAL A 81 2.92 5.89 2.31
CA VAL A 81 2.67 4.44 2.47
C VAL A 81 1.77 3.90 1.34
N GLY A 82 0.72 4.64 1.00
CA GLY A 82 -0.18 4.29 -0.10
C GLY A 82 0.50 4.29 -1.47
N ALA A 83 1.29 5.31 -1.78
CA ALA A 83 2.02 5.41 -3.03
C ALA A 83 3.05 4.28 -3.18
N PHE A 84 3.86 4.02 -2.14
CA PHE A 84 4.89 2.98 -2.16
C PHE A 84 4.34 1.56 -2.05
N SER A 85 3.08 1.38 -1.65
CA SER A 85 2.46 0.05 -1.60
C SER A 85 2.43 -0.65 -2.97
N TRP A 86 2.35 0.13 -4.06
CA TRP A 86 2.38 -0.37 -5.43
C TRP A 86 3.75 -0.84 -5.90
N GLU A 87 4.82 -0.16 -5.48
CA GLU A 87 6.21 -0.56 -5.74
C GLU A 87 6.58 -1.82 -4.95
N LEU A 88 6.06 -1.93 -3.72
CA LEU A 88 6.30 -3.08 -2.84
C LEU A 88 5.46 -4.31 -3.24
N LEU A 89 4.31 -4.10 -3.88
CA LEU A 89 3.42 -5.18 -4.31
C LEU A 89 4.07 -6.24 -5.20
N PRO A 90 4.78 -5.93 -6.31
CA PRO A 90 5.42 -6.96 -7.14
C PRO A 90 6.54 -7.71 -6.39
N LEU A 91 7.28 -7.01 -5.51
CA LEU A 91 8.28 -7.61 -4.63
C LEU A 91 7.65 -8.57 -3.61
N VAL A 92 6.58 -8.15 -2.94
CA VAL A 92 5.89 -8.98 -1.94
C VAL A 92 5.11 -10.11 -2.61
N PHE A 93 4.43 -9.89 -3.75
CA PHE A 93 3.72 -10.94 -4.48
C PHE A 93 4.67 -11.98 -5.05
N SER A 94 5.84 -11.60 -5.57
CA SER A 94 6.82 -12.58 -6.05
C SER A 94 7.32 -13.47 -4.92
N VAL A 95 7.62 -12.89 -3.75
CA VAL A 95 8.02 -13.64 -2.56
C VAL A 95 6.90 -14.52 -2.02
N VAL A 96 5.66 -14.01 -1.95
CA VAL A 96 4.49 -14.78 -1.46
C VAL A 96 4.14 -15.89 -2.44
N LYS A 97 4.15 -15.63 -3.76
CA LYS A 97 3.91 -16.66 -4.79
C LYS A 97 5.00 -17.73 -4.73
N ARG A 98 6.26 -17.35 -4.54
CA ARG A 98 7.37 -18.30 -4.38
C ARG A 98 7.18 -19.16 -3.14
N ARG A 99 6.87 -18.56 -1.99
CA ARG A 99 6.58 -19.30 -0.75
C ARG A 99 5.33 -20.17 -0.84
N ALA A 100 4.31 -19.73 -1.56
CA ALA A 100 3.09 -20.51 -1.78
C ALA A 100 3.35 -21.70 -2.70
N ALA A 101 4.19 -21.53 -3.73
CA ALA A 101 4.66 -22.62 -4.59
C ALA A 101 5.52 -23.61 -3.79
N GLU A 102 6.51 -23.12 -3.03
CA GLU A 102 7.35 -23.95 -2.14
C GLU A 102 6.51 -24.76 -1.14
N ARG A 103 5.44 -24.15 -0.58
CA ARG A 103 4.48 -24.85 0.31
C ARG A 103 3.56 -25.84 -0.40
N ALA A 104 3.21 -25.59 -1.66
CA ALA A 104 2.41 -26.50 -2.45
C ALA A 104 3.22 -27.72 -2.91
N GLU A 105 4.54 -27.59 -3.06
CA GLU A 105 5.46 -28.70 -3.35
C GLU A 105 5.79 -29.56 -2.11
N THR A 106 5.50 -29.06 -0.90
CA THR A 106 5.71 -29.80 0.36
C THR A 106 4.48 -30.56 0.87
N LEU A 107 3.34 -30.50 0.15
CA LEU A 107 2.12 -31.28 0.38
C LEU A 107 2.02 -32.41 -0.64
#